data_AF-A0A521W9T2-F1
#
_entry.id   AF-A0A521W9T2-F1
#
_cell.length_a   1.000
_cell.length_b   1.000
_cell.length_c   1.000
_cell.angle_alpha   90.00
_cell.angle_beta   90.00
_cell.angle_gamma   90.00
#
_symmetry.space_group_name_H-M   'P 1'
#
loop_
_entity.id
_entity.type
_entity.pdbx_description
1 polymer ?
#
loop_
_entity_poly.entity_id
_entity_poly.type
_entity_poly.pdbx_seq_one_letter_code
_entity_poly.pdbx_strand_id
1 'polypeptide(L)'
;EGHRHHEMAAGFYRAAHGGVVAAVAAHLQRWHEQGLLQLEDPTTDADRFTHILRSGLYERVLLGLHPSRPTQREIEAAVRPAVRTFLRGLACTATAASR
;
A
#
# COMPACT_ATOMS: atom_id res chain seq x y z
N GLU A 1 22.44 -19.11 -8.98
CA GLU A 1 21.50 -19.90 -8.14
C GLU A 1 20.02 -19.46 -8.23
N GLY A 2 19.68 -18.22 -8.63
CA GLY A 2 18.29 -17.70 -8.60
C GLY A 2 17.27 -18.22 -9.64
N HIS A 3 17.66 -19.04 -10.61
CA HIS A 3 16.73 -19.53 -11.66
C HIS A 3 15.80 -20.66 -11.19
N ARG A 4 16.15 -21.38 -10.11
CA ARG A 4 15.44 -22.61 -9.69
C ARG A 4 14.06 -22.39 -9.05
N HIS A 5 13.70 -21.14 -8.74
CA HIS A 5 12.49 -20.82 -7.97
C HIS A 5 11.66 -19.67 -8.57
N HIS A 6 11.88 -19.33 -9.84
CA HIS A 6 11.18 -18.22 -10.50
C HIS A 6 9.66 -18.40 -10.49
N GLU A 7 9.17 -19.62 -10.74
CA GLU A 7 7.74 -19.93 -10.71
C GLU A 7 7.13 -19.82 -9.30
N MET A 8 7.92 -20.13 -8.27
CA MET A 8 7.49 -20.00 -6.86
C MET A 8 7.39 -18.52 -6.45
N ALA A 9 8.37 -17.71 -6.83
CA ALA A 9 8.33 -16.26 -6.61
C ALA A 9 7.15 -15.62 -7.35
N ALA A 10 6.92 -16.00 -8.61
CA ALA A 10 5.81 -15.51 -9.41
C ALA A 10 4.44 -15.97 -8.86
N GLY A 11 4.36 -17.21 -8.37
CA GLY A 11 3.17 -17.76 -7.70
C GLY A 11 2.83 -17.00 -6.42
N PHE A 12 3.82 -16.76 -5.55
CA PHE A 12 3.65 -15.96 -4.34
C PHE A 12 3.20 -14.53 -4.66
N TYR A 13 3.85 -13.87 -5.62
CA TYR A 13 3.52 -12.49 -5.98
C TYR A 13 2.09 -12.36 -6.53
N ARG A 14 1.66 -13.28 -7.40
CA ARG A 14 0.29 -13.27 -7.94
C ARG A 14 -0.76 -13.61 -6.88
N ALA A 15 -0.55 -14.66 -6.11
CA ALA A 15 -1.56 -15.17 -5.19
C ALA A 15 -1.69 -14.34 -3.91
N ALA A 16 -0.55 -13.95 -3.30
CA ALA A 16 -0.56 -13.22 -2.03
C ALA A 16 -0.64 -11.70 -2.25
N HIS A 17 0.29 -11.13 -3.01
CA HIS A 17 0.35 -9.68 -3.21
C HIS A 17 -0.79 -9.21 -4.12
N GLY A 18 -1.05 -9.91 -5.22
CA GLY A 18 -2.16 -9.59 -6.13
C GLY A 18 -3.53 -9.54 -5.47
N GLY A 19 -3.82 -10.48 -4.54
CA GLY A 19 -5.07 -10.48 -3.79
C GLY A 19 -5.25 -9.26 -2.88
N VAL A 20 -4.17 -8.84 -2.20
CA VAL A 20 -4.19 -7.64 -1.35
C VAL A 20 -4.35 -6.37 -2.19
N VAL A 21 -3.60 -6.26 -3.29
CA VAL A 21 -3.69 -5.11 -4.21
C VAL A 21 -5.10 -4.98 -4.77
N ALA A 22 -5.71 -6.07 -5.22
CA ALA A 22 -7.07 -6.05 -5.76
C ALA A 22 -8.11 -5.59 -4.73
N ALA A 23 -7.99 -6.07 -3.48
CA ALA A 23 -8.89 -5.66 -2.40
C ALA A 23 -8.76 -4.16 -2.06
N VAL A 24 -7.53 -3.64 -2.03
CA VAL A 24 -7.24 -2.23 -1.80
C VAL A 24 -7.73 -1.38 -2.98
N ALA A 25 -7.45 -1.78 -4.22
CA ALA A 25 -7.88 -1.09 -5.43
C ALA A 25 -9.39 -0.94 -5.48
N ALA A 26 -10.13 -2.00 -5.15
CA ALA A 26 -11.59 -1.96 -5.06
C ALA A 26 -12.08 -0.95 -4.02
N HIS A 27 -11.36 -0.75 -2.92
CA HIS A 27 -11.71 0.24 -1.91
C HIS A 27 -11.43 1.67 -2.39
N LEU A 28 -10.25 1.91 -2.96
CA LEU A 28 -9.85 3.21 -3.49
C LEU A 28 -10.79 3.65 -4.61
N GLN A 29 -11.18 2.72 -5.50
CA GLN A 29 -12.14 2.98 -6.58
C GLN A 29 -13.47 3.53 -6.04
N ARG A 30 -14.01 2.97 -4.96
CA ARG A 30 -15.25 3.49 -4.34
C ARG A 30 -15.09 4.92 -3.84
N TRP A 31 -13.95 5.27 -3.26
CA TRP A 31 -13.69 6.65 -2.83
C TRP A 31 -13.46 7.60 -4.00
N HIS A 32 -12.89 7.11 -5.11
CA HIS A 32 -12.76 7.87 -6.34
C HIS A 32 -14.11 8.18 -6.97
N GLU A 33 -14.99 7.18 -7.08
CA GLU A 33 -16.38 7.34 -7.57
C GLU A 33 -17.20 8.31 -6.70
N GLN A 34 -16.88 8.41 -5.41
CA GLN A 34 -17.47 9.38 -4.48
C GLN A 34 -16.83 10.78 -4.56
N GLY A 35 -15.83 10.98 -5.41
CA GLY A 35 -15.10 12.25 -5.53
C GLY A 35 -14.19 12.57 -4.34
N LEU A 36 -13.95 11.63 -3.42
CA LEU A 36 -13.08 11.81 -2.26
C LEU A 36 -11.60 11.77 -2.62
N LEU A 37 -11.25 10.97 -3.63
CA LEU A 37 -9.89 10.81 -4.14
C LEU A 37 -9.84 11.00 -5.65
N GLN A 38 -8.71 11.49 -6.14
CA GLN A 38 -8.34 11.51 -7.55
C GLN A 38 -7.32 10.39 -7.79
N LEU A 39 -7.75 9.31 -8.45
CA LEU A 39 -6.88 8.19 -8.84
C LEU A 39 -6.57 8.32 -10.33
N GLU A 40 -5.35 7.94 -10.72
CA GLU A 40 -4.97 7.83 -12.13
C GLU A 40 -5.31 6.41 -12.64
N ASP A 41 -4.87 5.40 -11.88
CA ASP A 41 -5.22 4.00 -12.09
C ASP A 41 -5.36 3.30 -10.73
N PRO A 42 -6.57 2.87 -10.33
CA PRO A 42 -6.82 2.33 -9.00
C PRO A 42 -5.94 1.13 -8.62
N THR A 43 -5.57 0.31 -9.61
CA THR A 43 -4.75 -0.89 -9.38
C THR A 43 -3.29 -0.49 -9.12
N THR A 44 -2.74 0.39 -9.95
CA THR A 44 -1.39 0.92 -9.84
C THR A 44 -1.22 1.73 -8.56
N ASP A 45 -2.21 2.56 -8.21
CA ASP A 45 -2.16 3.36 -6.99
C ASP A 45 -2.29 2.49 -5.74
N ALA A 46 -3.10 1.42 -5.77
CA ALA A 46 -3.14 0.41 -4.72
C ALA A 46 -1.81 -0.34 -4.57
N ASP A 47 -1.19 -0.76 -5.68
CA ASP A 47 0.10 -1.44 -5.69
C ASP A 47 1.17 -0.55 -5.03
N ARG A 48 1.30 0.71 -5.48
CA ARG A 48 2.18 1.73 -4.87
C ARG A 48 1.91 1.88 -3.37
N PHE A 49 0.65 1.96 -2.95
CA PHE A 49 0.30 2.07 -1.54
C PHE A 49 0.79 0.88 -0.71
N THR A 50 0.62 -0.34 -1.21
CA THR A 50 1.10 -1.54 -0.51
C THR A 50 2.62 -1.57 -0.36
N HIS A 51 3.37 -1.03 -1.32
CA HIS A 51 4.82 -0.87 -1.23
C HIS A 51 5.22 0.16 -0.16
N ILE A 52 4.51 1.29 -0.07
CA ILE A 52 4.74 2.28 0.99
C ILE A 52 4.52 1.65 2.37
N LEU A 53 3.45 0.88 2.56
CA LEU A 53 3.18 0.18 3.83
C LEU A 53 4.27 -0.82 4.20
N ARG A 54 4.88 -1.46 3.20
CA ARG A 54 5.94 -2.45 3.40
C ARG A 54 7.31 -1.82 3.65
N SER A 55 7.51 -0.59 3.21
CA SER A 55 8.73 0.17 3.49
C SER A 55 8.81 0.49 5.00
N GLY A 56 9.87 0.07 5.67
CA GLY A 56 10.06 0.30 7.11
C GLY A 56 9.83 -0.93 7.97
N LEU A 57 8.78 -0.94 8.81
CA LEU A 57 8.60 -1.96 9.85
C LEU A 57 8.50 -3.37 9.27
N TYR A 58 7.71 -3.56 8.21
CA TYR A 58 7.54 -4.86 7.56
C TYR A 58 8.88 -5.40 7.02
N GLU A 59 9.63 -4.57 6.29
CA GLU A 59 10.95 -4.93 5.77
C GLU A 59 11.93 -5.31 6.88
N ARG A 60 12.00 -4.52 7.96
CA ARG A 60 12.88 -4.82 9.10
C ARG A 60 12.53 -6.15 9.78
N VAL A 61 11.24 -6.48 9.89
CA VAL A 61 10.78 -7.75 10.44
C VAL A 61 11.12 -8.90 9.50
N LEU A 62 10.88 -8.73 8.20
CA LEU A 62 11.19 -9.72 7.18
C LEU A 62 12.69 -10.09 7.18
N LEU A 63 13.56 -9.10 7.39
CA LEU A 63 15.01 -9.27 7.43
C LEU A 63 15.54 -9.74 8.81
N GLY A 64 14.68 -9.94 9.81
CA GLY A 64 15.11 -10.31 11.17
C GLY A 64 15.83 -9.20 11.93
N LEU A 65 15.71 -7.94 11.48
CA LEU A 65 16.31 -6.76 12.11
C LEU A 65 15.44 -6.16 13.22
N HIS A 66 14.23 -6.70 13.42
CA HIS A 66 13.36 -6.35 14.53
C HIS A 66 13.53 -7.39 15.65
N PRO A 67 13.83 -6.98 16.90
CA PRO A 67 14.29 -7.90 17.95
C PRO A 67 13.20 -8.88 18.43
N SER A 68 11.92 -8.59 18.18
CA SER A 68 10.78 -9.38 18.61
C SER A 68 9.61 -9.20 17.64
N ARG A 69 8.50 -9.92 17.86
CA ARG A 69 7.26 -9.70 17.11
C ARG A 69 6.77 -8.25 17.35
N PRO A 70 6.48 -7.46 16.29
CA PRO A 70 5.98 -6.11 16.47
C PRO A 70 4.68 -6.07 17.28
N THR A 71 4.59 -5.08 18.14
CA THR A 71 3.37 -4.75 18.87
C THR A 71 2.37 -4.04 17.96
N GLN A 72 1.09 -4.08 18.32
CA GLN A 72 0.04 -3.35 17.62
C GLN A 72 0.35 -1.85 17.52
N ARG A 73 0.91 -1.26 18.59
CA ARG A 73 1.30 0.14 18.64
C ARG A 73 2.39 0.49 17.62
N GLU A 74 3.38 -0.39 17.44
CA GLU A 74 4.44 -0.19 16.45
C GLU A 74 3.89 -0.28 15.02
N ILE A 75 2.97 -1.23 14.78
CA ILE A 75 2.28 -1.36 13.49
C ILE A 75 1.50 -0.08 13.19
N GLU A 76 0.69 0.42 14.12
CA GLU A 76 -0.06 1.66 13.93
C GLU A 76 0.83 2.88 13.72
N ALA A 77 1.95 2.97 14.45
CA ALA A 77 2.92 4.05 14.30
C ALA A 77 3.60 4.04 12.92
N ALA A 78 3.83 2.86 12.34
CA ALA A 78 4.38 2.71 10.99
C ALA A 78 3.32 2.97 9.90
N VAL A 79 2.08 2.49 10.08
CA VAL A 79 1.01 2.58 9.08
C VAL A 79 0.43 3.99 8.98
N ARG A 80 0.19 4.68 10.11
CA ARG A 80 -0.45 6.00 10.14
C ARG A 80 0.23 7.05 9.24
N PRO A 81 1.56 7.24 9.27
CA PRO A 81 2.22 8.20 8.39
C PRO A 81 2.13 7.78 6.91
N ALA A 82 2.24 6.48 6.60
CA ALA A 82 2.11 5.96 5.24
C ALA A 82 0.72 6.26 4.63
N VAL A 83 -0.35 5.94 5.38
CA VAL A 83 -1.74 6.25 4.99
C VAL A 83 -1.91 7.75 4.76
N ARG A 84 -1.44 8.58 5.69
CA ARG A 84 -1.55 10.04 5.58
C ARG A 84 -0.83 10.59 4.35
N THR A 85 0.39 10.12 4.07
CA THR A 85 1.16 10.55 2.90
C THR A 85 0.45 10.15 1.61
N PHE A 86 0.01 8.90 1.51
CA PHE A 86 -0.68 8.39 0.33
C PHE A 86 -1.99 9.16 0.06
N LEU A 87 -2.87 9.27 1.07
CA LEU A 87 -4.15 9.95 0.89
C LEU A 87 -4.00 11.44 0.58
N ARG A 88 -2.97 12.12 1.12
CA ARG A 88 -2.68 13.52 0.77
C ARG A 88 -2.27 13.68 -0.69
N GLY A 89 -1.52 12.73 -1.24
CA GLY A 89 -1.12 12.76 -2.65
C GLY A 89 -2.28 12.60 -3.62
N LEU A 90 -3.37 11.97 -3.16
CA LEU A 90 -4.55 11.67 -3.97
C LEU A 90 -5.78 12.51 -3.60
N ALA A 91 -5.67 13.39 -2.59
CA ALA A 91 -6.79 14.17 -2.14
C ALA A 91 -7.25 15.09 -3.27
N CYS A 92 -8.55 15.08 -3.56
CA CYS A 92 -9.16 16.05 -4.45
C CYS A 92 -9.14 17.40 -3.74
N THR A 93 -8.08 18.19 -3.96
CA THR A 93 -8.15 19.62 -3.65
C THR A 93 -9.14 20.20 -4.65
N ALA A 94 -10.39 20.34 -4.25
CA ALA A 94 -11.27 21.30 -4.88
C ALA A 94 -10.53 22.63 -4.77
N THR A 95 -9.88 23.05 -5.86
CA THR A 95 -9.27 24.36 -5.96
C THR A 95 -10.33 25.33 -5.49
N ALA A 96 -10.02 26.10 -4.45
CA ALA A 96 -10.80 27.23 -4.02
C ALA A 96 -10.82 28.25 -5.16
N ALA A 97 -11.65 27.99 -6.16
CA ALA A 97 -12.06 28.95 -7.16
C ALA A 97 -13.22 29.73 -6.55
N SER A 98 -12.89 30.66 -5.67
CA SER A 98 -13.79 31.73 -5.25
C SER A 98 -12.97 33.02 -5.13
N ARG A 99 -13.12 33.82 -6.18
CA ARG A 99 -13.20 35.30 -6.24
C ARG A 99 -12.09 36.12 -5.58
#